data_AF-A0A099KY81-F1
#
_entry.id   AF-A0A099KY81-F1
#
_cell.length_a   1.000
_cell.length_b   1.000
_cell.length_c   1.000
_cell.angle_alpha   90.00
_cell.angle_beta   90.00
_cell.angle_gamma   90.00
#
_symmetry.space_group_name_H-M   'P 1'
#
loop_
_entity.id
_entity.type
_entity.pdbx_description
1 polymer ?
#
loop_
_entity_poly.entity_id
_entity_poly.type
_entity_poly.pdbx_seq_one_letter_code
_entity_poly.pdbx_strand_id
1 'polypeptide(L)'
;MISSQYNRIFVLLFILTPLLCACGEEEDMVSQTQNVPSENSMTTNIEAQNLIELEATESLSSVTMEGSFDFEMQRMVTVNLHFLTTQFQEKISIYSTIDDSSNSPINLLEQGTINQGNSYKSMLTAATALSSLIVVRNDDFSKSVTITINSNDLLTHTFQE
;
A
#
# COMPACT_ATOMS: atom_id res chain seq x y z
N MET A 1 17.20 51.60 15.95
CA MET A 1 16.23 50.49 16.08
C MET A 1 14.99 50.77 15.22
N ILE A 2 15.14 50.91 13.89
CA ILE A 2 14.02 51.25 12.97
C ILE A 2 14.08 50.45 11.65
N SER A 3 15.24 49.95 11.21
CA SER A 3 15.35 49.30 9.89
C SER A 3 14.84 47.85 9.77
N SER A 4 14.53 47.15 10.87
CA SER A 4 14.13 45.73 10.83
C SER A 4 12.66 45.50 10.47
N GLN A 5 11.79 46.50 10.63
CA GLN A 5 10.34 46.34 10.42
C GLN A 5 9.94 46.54 8.95
N TYR A 6 10.69 47.34 8.19
CA TYR A 6 10.42 47.60 6.77
C TYR A 6 10.73 46.39 5.87
N ASN A 7 11.71 45.57 6.24
CA ASN A 7 12.06 44.38 5.47
C ASN A 7 11.00 43.28 5.54
N ARG A 8 10.22 43.22 6.63
CA ARG A 8 9.13 42.24 6.78
C ARG A 8 7.87 42.65 6.02
N ILE A 9 7.61 43.96 5.90
CA ILE A 9 6.48 44.51 5.15
C ILE A 9 6.68 44.35 3.63
N PHE A 10 7.90 44.55 3.14
CA PHE A 10 8.22 44.37 1.71
C PHE A 10 8.10 42.93 1.24
N VAL A 11 8.45 41.95 2.08
CA VAL A 11 8.31 40.52 1.74
C VAL A 11 6.83 40.10 1.71
N LEU A 12 5.98 40.65 2.58
CA LEU A 12 4.53 40.38 2.56
C LEU A 12 3.83 40.96 1.32
N LEU A 13 4.26 42.12 0.83
CA LEU A 13 3.72 42.75 -0.38
C LEU A 13 4.07 41.98 -1.67
N PHE A 14 5.20 41.26 -1.70
CA PHE A 14 5.63 40.47 -2.85
C PHE A 14 4.91 39.12 -3.00
N ILE A 15 4.25 38.62 -1.95
CA ILE A 15 3.54 37.33 -1.96
C ILE A 15 2.06 37.49 -2.34
N LEU A 16 1.52 38.71 -2.29
CA LEU A 16 0.10 39.01 -2.54
C LEU A 16 -0.21 39.45 -3.98
N THR A 17 0.80 39.80 -4.78
CA THR A 17 0.60 40.23 -6.18
C THR A 17 0.18 39.14 -7.17
N PRO A 18 0.51 37.83 -7.03
CA PRO A 18 0.07 36.84 -8.02
C PRO A 18 -1.39 36.39 -7.81
N LEU A 19 -2.04 36.71 -6.68
CA LEU A 19 -3.45 36.36 -6.44
C LEU A 19 -4.46 37.29 -7.13
N LEU A 20 -4.04 38.47 -7.60
CA LEU A 20 -4.92 39.42 -8.29
C LEU A 20 -4.85 39.31 -9.82
N CYS A 21 -4.05 38.38 -10.36
CA CYS A 21 -3.91 38.13 -11.80
C CYS A 21 -4.45 36.73 -12.19
N ALA A 22 -5.40 36.19 -11.43
CA ALA A 22 -6.13 34.96 -11.76
C ALA A 22 -7.51 35.22 -12.40
N CYS A 23 -7.77 36.46 -12.83
CA CYS A 23 -8.85 36.79 -13.75
C CYS A 23 -8.23 37.26 -15.06
N GLY A 24 -7.67 36.32 -15.82
CA GLY A 24 -7.43 36.50 -17.24
C GLY A 24 -8.72 36.17 -17.99
N GLU A 25 -9.43 37.21 -18.44
CA GLU A 25 -10.29 37.10 -19.61
C GLU A 25 -9.39 36.83 -20.81
N GLU A 26 -9.45 35.62 -21.35
CA GLU A 26 -8.92 35.31 -22.68
C GLU A 26 -10.09 34.79 -23.52
N GLU A 27 -10.61 35.70 -24.35
CA GLU A 27 -11.55 35.41 -25.42
C GLU A 27 -10.84 34.58 -26.50
N ASP A 28 -10.82 33.26 -26.33
CA ASP A 28 -10.55 32.37 -27.44
C ASP A 28 -11.86 32.07 -28.17
N MET A 29 -12.09 32.80 -29.27
CA MET A 29 -13.01 32.41 -30.33
C MET A 29 -12.53 31.07 -30.94
N VAL A 30 -12.80 29.96 -30.27
CA VAL A 30 -12.81 28.66 -30.91
C VAL A 30 -14.09 28.58 -31.72
N SER A 31 -13.93 28.64 -33.04
CA SER A 31 -14.99 28.34 -34.01
C SER A 31 -15.76 27.11 -33.56
N GLN A 32 -17.01 27.30 -33.18
CA GLN A 32 -17.97 26.22 -33.02
C GLN A 32 -18.10 25.54 -34.37
N THR A 33 -17.31 24.49 -34.59
CA THR A 33 -17.71 23.46 -35.54
C THR A 33 -18.92 22.82 -34.89
N GLN A 34 -20.09 23.16 -35.41
CA GLN A 34 -21.36 22.57 -35.04
C GLN A 34 -21.28 21.06 -35.34
N ASN A 35 -20.79 20.28 -34.37
CA ASN A 35 -21.03 18.85 -34.35
C ASN A 35 -22.52 18.70 -34.07
N VAL A 36 -23.28 18.52 -35.15
CA VAL A 36 -24.63 17.99 -35.14
C VAL A 36 -24.66 16.84 -34.12
N PRO A 37 -25.61 16.81 -33.17
CA PRO A 37 -25.72 15.66 -32.27
C PRO A 37 -25.90 14.41 -33.14
N SER A 38 -24.88 13.56 -33.18
CA SER A 38 -24.99 12.23 -33.76
C SER A 38 -26.19 11.57 -33.09
N GLU A 39 -27.12 11.05 -33.90
CA GLU A 39 -28.33 10.40 -33.41
C GLU A 39 -27.93 9.35 -32.37
N ASN A 40 -28.24 9.65 -31.10
CA ASN A 40 -28.09 8.75 -29.98
C ASN A 40 -29.19 7.68 -30.10
N SER A 41 -29.02 6.79 -31.08
CA SER A 41 -29.88 5.63 -31.28
C SER A 41 -29.40 4.50 -30.37
N MET A 42 -30.33 3.74 -29.81
CA MET A 42 -30.01 2.54 -29.02
C MET A 42 -29.06 1.59 -29.78
N THR A 43 -29.20 1.52 -31.11
CA THR A 43 -28.35 0.72 -31.99
C THR A 43 -26.91 1.22 -31.98
N THR A 44 -26.69 2.53 -32.09
CA THR A 44 -25.34 3.14 -32.05
C THR A 44 -24.65 2.89 -30.71
N ASN A 45 -25.39 2.92 -29.61
CA ASN A 45 -24.84 2.64 -28.28
C ASN A 45 -24.48 1.16 -28.08
N ILE A 46 -25.30 0.24 -28.61
CA ILE A 46 -25.01 -1.20 -28.57
C ILE A 46 -23.76 -1.52 -29.40
N GLU A 47 -23.64 -0.92 -30.58
CA GLU A 47 -22.44 -1.08 -31.43
C GLU A 47 -21.18 -0.53 -30.76
N ALA A 48 -21.27 0.65 -30.15
CA ALA A 48 -20.16 1.23 -29.39
C ALA A 48 -19.79 0.37 -28.16
N GLN A 49 -20.77 -0.17 -27.44
CA GLN A 49 -20.54 -1.06 -26.30
C GLN A 49 -19.88 -2.38 -26.74
N ASN A 50 -20.33 -2.97 -27.84
CA ASN A 50 -19.73 -4.18 -28.39
C ASN A 50 -18.26 -3.97 -28.82
N LEU A 51 -17.94 -2.78 -29.35
CA LEU A 51 -16.55 -2.42 -29.69
C LEU A 51 -15.67 -2.30 -28.44
N ILE A 52 -16.18 -1.70 -27.36
CA ILE A 52 -15.47 -1.61 -26.08
C ILE A 52 -15.23 -3.02 -25.50
N GLU A 53 -16.22 -3.90 -25.55
CA GLU A 53 -16.11 -5.28 -25.05
C GLU A 53 -15.13 -6.11 -25.87
N LEU A 54 -15.12 -5.92 -27.20
CA LEU A 54 -14.15 -6.56 -28.08
C LEU A 54 -12.73 -6.07 -27.80
N GLU A 55 -12.52 -4.75 -27.69
CA GLU A 55 -11.23 -4.15 -27.38
C GLU A 55 -10.70 -4.59 -26.00
N ALA A 56 -11.57 -4.68 -25.00
CA ALA A 56 -11.21 -5.19 -23.68
C ALA A 56 -10.80 -6.67 -23.73
N THR A 57 -11.53 -7.49 -24.49
CA THR A 57 -11.22 -8.92 -24.67
C THR A 57 -9.89 -9.10 -25.39
N GLU A 58 -9.65 -8.35 -26.46
CA GLU A 58 -8.40 -8.39 -27.23
C GLU A 58 -7.21 -7.90 -26.39
N SER A 59 -7.41 -6.82 -25.62
CA SER A 59 -6.40 -6.29 -24.68
C SER A 59 -5.97 -7.34 -23.66
N LEU A 60 -6.92 -8.07 -23.06
CA LEU A 60 -6.62 -9.14 -22.09
C LEU A 60 -5.98 -10.36 -22.73
N SER A 61 -6.34 -10.68 -23.98
CA SER A 61 -5.76 -11.82 -24.72
C SER A 61 -4.31 -11.59 -25.17
N SER A 62 -3.87 -10.34 -25.25
CA SER A 62 -2.50 -9.96 -25.63
C SER A 62 -1.50 -10.01 -24.49
N VAL A 63 -1.96 -10.23 -23.25
CA VAL A 63 -1.08 -10.38 -22.09
C VAL A 63 -0.62 -11.84 -22.00
N THR A 64 0.48 -12.16 -22.67
CA THR A 64 1.30 -13.31 -22.27
C THR A 64 1.95 -12.97 -20.93
N MET A 65 1.46 -13.56 -19.84
CA MET A 65 2.16 -13.50 -18.55
C MET A 65 3.55 -14.12 -18.74
N GLU A 66 4.58 -13.29 -18.74
CA GLU A 66 5.96 -13.72 -18.88
C GLU A 66 6.43 -14.27 -17.52
N GLY A 67 6.29 -15.59 -17.34
CA GLY A 67 6.75 -16.33 -16.16
C GLY A 67 5.63 -16.86 -15.25
N SER A 68 6.02 -17.28 -14.05
CA SER A 68 5.17 -17.93 -13.03
C SER A 68 4.38 -16.92 -12.18
N PHE A 69 3.60 -16.05 -12.82
CA PHE A 69 2.78 -15.09 -12.08
C PHE A 69 1.49 -15.78 -11.61
N ASP A 70 1.42 -16.09 -10.30
CA ASP A 70 0.21 -16.57 -9.64
C ASP A 70 -0.41 -15.45 -8.79
N PHE A 71 -1.72 -15.21 -8.98
CA PHE A 71 -2.48 -14.30 -8.13
C PHE A 71 -2.82 -15.01 -6.82
N GLU A 72 -1.98 -14.86 -5.81
CA GLU A 72 -2.31 -15.33 -4.46
C GLU A 72 -3.31 -14.37 -3.80
N MET A 73 -4.47 -14.89 -3.37
CA MET A 73 -5.42 -14.13 -2.55
C MET A 73 -4.74 -13.70 -1.25
N GLN A 74 -4.81 -12.42 -0.91
CA GLN A 74 -4.21 -11.86 0.30
C GLN A 74 -5.26 -11.56 1.37
N ARG A 75 -4.84 -11.65 2.64
CA ARG A 75 -5.61 -11.25 3.81
C ARG A 75 -4.77 -10.40 4.75
N MET A 76 -5.44 -9.58 5.56
CA MET A 76 -4.78 -8.76 6.57
C MET A 76 -4.76 -9.52 7.89
N VAL A 77 -3.57 -9.72 8.46
CA VAL A 77 -3.36 -10.44 9.72
C VAL A 77 -2.97 -9.44 10.80
N THR A 78 -3.71 -9.44 11.91
CA THR A 78 -3.33 -8.71 13.13
C THR A 78 -2.33 -9.54 13.92
N VAL A 79 -1.18 -8.94 14.24
CA VAL A 79 -0.14 -9.55 15.06
C VAL A 79 -0.19 -8.94 16.45
N ASN A 80 -0.23 -9.79 17.48
CA ASN A 80 -0.27 -9.36 18.88
C ASN A 80 0.59 -10.29 19.76
N LEU A 81 1.86 -9.92 19.88
CA LEU A 81 2.86 -10.65 20.66
C LEU A 81 3.06 -9.99 22.03
N HIS A 82 3.17 -10.81 23.08
CA HIS A 82 3.38 -10.37 24.46
C HIS A 82 4.64 -11.00 25.06
N PHE A 83 5.27 -10.25 25.95
CA PHE A 83 6.47 -10.64 26.67
C PHE A 83 6.21 -10.47 28.18
N LEU A 84 6.71 -11.39 29.00
CA LEU A 84 6.55 -11.31 30.46
C LEU A 84 7.37 -10.16 31.06
N THR A 85 8.52 -9.84 30.46
CA THR A 85 9.40 -8.73 30.84
C THR A 85 9.47 -7.65 29.77
N THR A 86 9.88 -6.45 30.19
CA THR A 86 10.15 -5.33 29.28
C THR A 86 11.37 -5.65 28.42
N GLN A 87 11.17 -5.55 27.11
CA GLN A 87 12.18 -5.70 26.09
C GLN A 87 12.81 -4.34 25.75
N PHE A 88 14.10 -4.36 25.39
CA PHE A 88 14.87 -3.17 25.01
C PHE A 88 15.58 -3.42 23.69
N GLN A 89 15.24 -2.64 22.67
CA GLN A 89 15.74 -2.81 21.30
C GLN A 89 15.56 -4.23 20.73
N GLU A 90 14.46 -4.90 21.12
CA GLU A 90 14.17 -6.26 20.67
C GLU A 90 13.67 -6.24 19.23
N LYS A 91 14.42 -6.89 18.34
CA LYS A 91 14.06 -7.02 16.93
C LYS A 91 13.10 -8.19 16.76
N ILE A 92 11.97 -7.91 16.12
CA ILE A 92 10.97 -8.90 15.72
C ILE A 92 10.97 -9.00 14.21
N SER A 93 11.05 -10.21 13.68
CA SER A 93 10.95 -10.51 12.24
C SER A 93 9.92 -11.61 12.03
N ILE A 94 9.05 -11.44 11.05
CA ILE A 94 7.94 -12.36 10.76
C ILE A 94 8.09 -12.90 9.34
N TYR A 95 8.08 -14.21 9.21
CA TYR A 95 8.33 -14.95 7.97
C TYR A 95 7.13 -15.83 7.62
N SER A 96 6.96 -16.13 6.32
CA SER A 96 5.85 -16.97 5.85
C SER A 96 6.16 -18.46 5.82
N THR A 97 7.42 -18.85 5.64
CA THR A 97 7.78 -20.27 5.46
C THR A 97 9.19 -20.60 5.97
N ILE A 98 9.47 -21.90 6.10
CA ILE A 98 10.79 -22.44 6.39
C ILE A 98 11.34 -23.03 5.09
N ASP A 99 12.61 -22.78 4.81
CA ASP A 99 13.32 -23.43 3.71
C ASP A 99 13.66 -24.88 4.12
N ASP A 100 13.21 -25.85 3.32
CA ASP A 100 13.41 -27.28 3.60
C ASP A 100 14.89 -27.68 3.62
N SER A 101 15.75 -26.96 2.88
CA SER A 101 17.17 -27.29 2.76
C SER A 101 18.00 -26.83 3.96
N SER A 102 17.74 -25.63 4.45
CA SER A 102 18.47 -25.00 5.56
C SER A 102 17.74 -25.06 6.90
N ASN A 103 16.49 -25.53 6.90
CA ASN A 103 15.57 -25.51 8.05
C ASN A 103 15.49 -24.11 8.71
N SER A 104 15.60 -23.06 7.89
CA SER A 104 15.64 -21.67 8.33
C SER A 104 14.44 -20.90 7.78
N PRO A 105 13.81 -20.02 8.57
CA PRO A 105 12.78 -19.10 8.09
C PRO A 105 13.25 -18.28 6.88
N ILE A 106 12.43 -18.24 5.84
CA ILE A 106 12.62 -17.45 4.62
C ILE A 106 11.34 -16.68 4.29
N ASN A 107 11.40 -15.79 3.29
CA ASN A 107 10.29 -14.92 2.89
C ASN A 107 9.82 -14.01 4.02
N LEU A 108 10.66 -13.01 4.33
CA LEU A 108 10.36 -11.97 5.32
C LEU A 108 9.12 -11.17 4.90
N LEU A 109 8.13 -11.12 5.77
CA LEU A 109 6.90 -10.34 5.60
C LEU A 109 6.97 -9.01 6.33
N GLU A 110 7.50 -9.01 7.55
CA GLU A 110 7.55 -7.83 8.41
C GLU A 110 8.77 -7.87 9.31
N GLN A 111 9.33 -6.69 9.59
CA GLN A 111 10.38 -6.50 10.58
C GLN A 111 10.13 -5.21 11.35
N GLY A 112 10.29 -5.27 12.68
CA GLY A 112 10.23 -4.09 13.54
C GLY A 112 11.05 -4.25 14.81
N THR A 113 11.16 -3.17 15.58
CA THR A 113 11.94 -3.14 16.83
C THR A 113 11.08 -2.61 17.96
N ILE A 114 11.06 -3.35 19.07
CA ILE A 114 10.51 -2.87 20.34
C ILE A 114 11.62 -2.06 21.03
N ASN A 115 11.52 -0.73 20.98
CA ASN A 115 12.53 0.14 21.60
C ASN A 115 12.53 0.01 23.14
N GLN A 116 11.34 0.06 23.74
CA GLN A 116 11.10 -0.18 25.16
C GLN A 116 9.63 -0.57 25.35
N GLY A 117 9.37 -1.82 25.73
CA GLY A 117 8.01 -2.30 25.92
C GLY A 117 7.93 -3.81 26.05
N ASN A 118 6.75 -4.33 26.35
CA ASN A 118 6.51 -5.75 26.57
C ASN A 118 5.51 -6.34 25.55
N SER A 119 5.25 -5.63 24.46
CA SER A 119 4.38 -6.14 23.39
C SER A 119 4.83 -5.63 22.02
N TYR A 120 4.54 -6.43 21.01
CA TYR A 120 4.67 -6.08 19.60
C TYR A 120 3.31 -6.25 18.94
N LYS A 121 2.79 -5.16 18.37
CA LYS A 121 1.49 -5.14 17.69
C LYS A 121 1.66 -4.56 16.30
N SER A 122 1.16 -5.26 15.30
CA SER A 122 1.18 -4.82 13.91
C SER A 122 0.00 -5.37 13.13
N MET A 123 -0.17 -4.88 11.90
CA MET A 123 -1.04 -5.46 10.89
C MET A 123 -0.20 -5.69 9.64
N LEU A 124 -0.16 -6.93 9.16
CA LEU A 124 0.60 -7.29 7.96
C LEU A 124 -0.29 -8.00 6.95
N THR A 125 0.06 -7.89 5.68
CA THR A 125 -0.61 -8.61 4.60
C THR A 125 0.08 -9.93 4.35
N ALA A 126 -0.68 -11.03 4.32
CA ALA A 126 -0.18 -12.37 4.09
C ALA A 126 -1.08 -13.13 3.09
N ALA A 127 -0.53 -14.13 2.41
CA ALA A 127 -1.32 -15.01 1.56
C ALA A 127 -2.38 -15.76 2.39
N THR A 128 -3.58 -15.88 1.84
CA THR A 128 -4.74 -16.51 2.50
C THR A 128 -4.49 -18.00 2.79
N ALA A 129 -3.65 -18.64 1.96
CA ALA A 129 -3.26 -20.04 2.14
C ALA A 129 -2.39 -20.28 3.39
N LEU A 130 -1.73 -19.26 3.93
CA LEU A 130 -0.87 -19.40 5.10
C LEU A 130 -1.71 -19.54 6.37
N SER A 131 -1.66 -20.70 7.03
CA SER A 131 -2.33 -20.92 8.32
C SER A 131 -1.51 -20.49 9.53
N SER A 132 -0.23 -20.21 9.35
CA SER A 132 0.71 -19.83 10.41
C SER A 132 1.83 -18.97 9.86
N LEU A 133 2.43 -18.18 10.73
CA LEU A 133 3.65 -17.40 10.46
C LEU A 133 4.74 -17.82 11.44
N ILE A 134 5.99 -17.53 11.08
CA ILE A 134 7.15 -17.81 11.92
C ILE A 134 7.69 -16.49 12.45
N VAL A 135 7.79 -16.39 13.78
CA VAL A 135 8.36 -15.22 14.46
C VAL A 135 9.78 -15.55 14.89
N VAL A 136 10.71 -14.67 14.50
CA VAL A 136 12.12 -14.72 14.87
C VAL A 136 12.45 -13.47 15.67
N ARG A 137 13.22 -13.66 16.74
CA ARG A 137 13.66 -12.60 17.64
C ARG A 137 15.16 -12.38 17.50
N ASN A 138 15.59 -11.12 17.40
CA ASN A 138 17.01 -10.73 17.34
C ASN A 138 17.85 -11.53 16.33
N ASP A 139 17.24 -11.89 15.19
CA ASP A 139 17.86 -12.72 14.14
C ASP A 139 18.33 -14.10 14.62
N ASP A 140 17.85 -14.57 15.78
CA ASP A 140 18.14 -15.89 16.32
C ASP A 140 17.15 -16.92 15.75
N PHE A 141 17.46 -17.41 14.55
CA PHE A 141 16.66 -18.42 13.86
C PHE A 141 16.53 -19.74 14.65
N SER A 142 17.46 -20.04 15.57
CA SER A 142 17.42 -21.25 16.41
C SER A 142 16.27 -21.25 17.43
N LYS A 143 15.71 -20.07 17.72
CA LYS A 143 14.58 -19.87 18.64
C LYS A 143 13.32 -19.36 17.93
N SER A 144 13.21 -19.63 16.63
CA SER A 144 12.02 -19.28 15.87
C SER A 144 10.77 -20.00 16.42
N VAL A 145 9.64 -19.31 16.43
CA VAL A 145 8.37 -19.85 16.92
C VAL A 145 7.34 -19.76 15.81
N THR A 146 6.74 -20.90 15.45
CA THR A 146 5.62 -20.95 14.51
C THR A 146 4.31 -20.72 15.27
N ILE A 147 3.53 -19.74 14.82
CA ILE A 147 2.29 -19.34 15.49
C ILE A 147 1.15 -19.38 14.47
N THR A 148 0.09 -20.10 14.82
CA THR A 148 -1.12 -20.23 13.99
C THR A 148 -1.90 -18.92 13.93
N ILE A 149 -2.39 -18.56 12.75
CA ILE A 149 -3.35 -17.49 12.54
C ILE A 149 -4.74 -18.07 12.81
N ASN A 150 -5.49 -17.46 13.73
CA ASN A 150 -6.83 -17.95 14.05
C ASN A 150 -7.87 -17.54 12.99
N SER A 151 -9.13 -17.91 13.20
CA SER A 151 -10.24 -17.63 12.28
C SER A 151 -10.61 -16.15 12.11
N ASN A 152 -10.09 -15.27 12.98
CA ASN A 152 -10.32 -13.83 12.95
C ASN A 152 -9.10 -13.08 12.40
N ASP A 153 -8.25 -13.77 11.65
CA ASP A 153 -6.98 -13.26 11.13
C ASP A 153 -6.08 -12.66 12.23
N LEU A 154 -6.12 -13.24 13.43
CA LEU A 154 -5.30 -12.81 14.57
C LEU A 154 -4.24 -13.87 14.88
N LEU A 155 -3.00 -13.42 14.91
CA LEU A 155 -1.84 -14.14 15.42
C LEU A 155 -1.50 -13.60 16.81
N THR A 156 -1.56 -14.44 17.82
CA THR A 156 -1.21 -14.05 19.20
C THR A 156 -0.33 -15.08 19.88
N HIS A 157 0.64 -14.59 20.66
CA HIS A 157 1.56 -15.43 21.41
C HIS A 157 2.13 -14.67 22.62
N THR A 158 2.36 -15.39 23.71
CA THR A 158 3.03 -14.86 24.90
C THR A 158 4.32 -15.65 25.14
N PHE A 159 5.46 -14.99 24.96
CA PHE A 159 6.78 -15.59 25.19
C PHE A 159 7.01 -15.81 26.69
N GLN A 160 7.36 -17.04 27.08
CA GLN A 160 7.56 -17.44 28.49
C GLN A 160 8.97 -17.21 29.04
N GLU A 161 9.87 -16.68 28.20
CA GLU A 161 11.32 -16.51 28.43
C GLU A 161 12.17 -17.78 28.30
#